data_AF-A0A8J6AX16-F1
#
_entry.id   AF-A0A8J6AX16-F1
#
_cell.length_a   1.000
_cell.length_b   1.000
_cell.length_c   1.000
_cell.angle_alpha   90.00
_cell.angle_beta   90.00
_cell.angle_gamma   90.00
#
_symmetry.space_group_name_H-M   'P 1'
#
loop_
_entity.id
_entity.type
_entity.pdbx_description
1 polymer ?
#
loop_
_entity_poly.entity_id
_entity_poly.type
_entity_poly.pdbx_seq_one_letter_code
_entity_poly.pdbx_strand_id
1 'polypeptide(L)'
;IILILILILILILILILILILILSPFLDRQRGGVCIAQSQKIPREPRPGEFEKIIKRLLETPNARAVIMFANEDDIRRILEAAKKLNQSGHFLWIGSDSWGSKIAPVYQQEEIAEGAVTILPKRASIDGFDRYFRSRTLANNRRNVWFAEFWEENFGCKLGSHGKRNSHIKKC
;
A
#
# COMPACT_ATOMS: atom_id res chain seq x y z
N ILE A 1 -6.92 19.24 -19.96
CA ILE A 1 -5.68 18.48 -20.29
C ILE A 1 -4.44 19.15 -19.71
N ILE A 2 -4.14 20.41 -20.07
CA ILE A 2 -2.98 21.15 -19.56
C ILE A 2 -2.98 21.27 -18.02
N LEU A 3 -4.11 21.63 -17.41
CA LEU A 3 -4.22 21.73 -15.94
C LEU A 3 -4.01 20.37 -15.22
N ILE A 4 -4.46 19.28 -15.85
CA ILE A 4 -4.30 17.92 -15.32
C ILE A 4 -2.83 17.50 -15.41
N LEU A 5 -2.16 17.81 -16.52
CA LEU A 5 -0.72 17.57 -16.68
C LEU A 5 0.10 18.38 -15.66
N ILE A 6 -0.27 19.63 -15.39
CA ILE A 6 0.38 20.47 -14.38
C ILE A 6 0.20 19.87 -12.97
N LEU A 7 -1.01 19.45 -12.62
CA LEU A 7 -1.28 18.79 -11.33
C LEU A 7 -0.49 17.49 -11.17
N ILE A 8 -0.40 16.67 -12.23
CA ILE A 8 0.40 15.44 -12.23
C ILE A 8 1.88 15.76 -12.06
N LEU A 9 2.41 16.77 -12.75
CA LEU A 9 3.79 17.21 -12.59
C LEU A 9 4.08 17.72 -11.19
N ILE A 10 3.18 18.49 -10.60
CA ILE A 10 3.31 18.98 -9.22
C ILE A 10 3.30 17.81 -8.24
N LEU A 11 2.40 16.84 -8.39
CA LEU A 11 2.36 15.64 -7.56
C LEU A 11 3.64 14.80 -7.70
N ILE A 12 4.15 14.64 -8.93
CA ILE A 12 5.42 13.94 -9.19
C ILE A 12 6.58 14.68 -8.54
N LEU A 13 6.65 16.01 -8.66
CA LEU A 13 7.70 16.81 -8.04
C LEU A 13 7.61 16.76 -6.51
N ILE A 14 6.41 16.79 -5.93
CA ILE A 14 6.20 16.62 -4.49
C ILE A 14 6.62 15.21 -4.05
N LEU A 15 6.26 14.16 -4.79
CA LEU A 15 6.70 12.80 -4.51
C LEU A 15 8.22 12.65 -4.62
N ILE A 16 8.84 13.25 -5.64
CA ILE A 16 10.30 13.28 -5.80
C ILE A 16 10.95 14.06 -4.65
N LEU A 17 10.39 15.20 -4.23
CA LEU A 17 10.91 15.99 -3.13
C LEU A 17 10.77 15.24 -1.80
N ILE A 18 9.64 14.57 -1.55
CA ILE A 18 9.42 13.71 -0.38
C ILE A 18 10.40 12.53 -0.42
N LEU A 19 10.59 11.89 -1.57
CA LEU A 19 11.54 10.81 -1.73
C LEU A 19 12.98 11.27 -1.49
N ILE A 20 13.37 12.45 -1.99
CA ILE A 20 14.67 13.06 -1.73
C ILE A 20 14.80 13.43 -0.26
N LEU A 21 13.80 14.05 0.38
CA LEU A 21 13.82 14.41 1.80
C LEU A 21 13.83 13.20 2.73
N ILE A 22 13.23 12.08 2.32
CA ILE A 22 13.31 10.82 3.07
C ILE A 22 14.68 10.18 2.82
N LEU A 23 15.15 10.06 1.58
CA LEU A 23 16.38 9.34 1.26
C LEU A 23 17.66 10.12 1.60
N SER A 24 17.66 11.46 1.51
CA SER A 24 18.84 12.30 1.78
C SER A 24 19.41 12.14 3.20
N PRO A 25 18.61 12.14 4.29
CA PRO A 25 19.15 11.85 5.63
C PRO A 25 19.58 10.39 5.80
N PHE A 26 19.02 9.44 5.04
CA PHE A 26 19.51 8.05 5.03
C PHE A 26 20.84 7.91 4.25
N LEU A 27 21.06 8.73 3.22
CA LEU A 27 22.27 8.71 2.38
C LEU A 27 23.41 9.56 2.96
N ASP A 28 23.12 10.54 3.82
CA ASP A 28 24.12 11.39 4.46
C ASP A 28 24.79 10.67 5.63
N ARG A 29 25.91 10.00 5.31
CA ARG A 29 26.70 9.08 6.15
C ARG A 29 27.17 9.65 7.50
N GLN A 30 27.01 10.95 7.77
CA GLN A 30 27.69 11.60 8.90
C GLN A 30 26.81 12.31 9.93
N ARG A 31 25.51 12.51 9.71
CA ARG A 31 24.71 13.34 10.65
C ARG A 31 23.97 12.57 11.75
N GLY A 32 23.86 11.24 11.67
CA GLY A 32 23.04 10.46 12.61
C GLY A 32 23.62 9.14 13.13
N GLY A 33 24.86 8.78 12.77
CA GLY A 33 25.47 7.50 13.20
C GLY A 33 24.82 6.24 12.60
N VAL A 34 24.01 6.38 11.56
CA VAL A 34 23.33 5.29 10.86
C VAL A 34 23.99 5.06 9.49
N CYS A 35 24.24 3.80 9.13
CA CYS A 35 24.83 3.40 7.85
C CYS A 35 23.86 2.52 7.05
N ILE A 36 23.77 2.74 5.75
CA ILE A 36 23.07 1.84 4.82
C ILE A 36 24.05 0.73 4.40
N ALA A 37 23.72 -0.52 4.72
CA ALA A 37 24.52 -1.67 4.28
C ALA A 37 24.34 -1.96 2.78
N GLN A 38 23.09 -1.94 2.31
CA GLN A 38 22.74 -2.17 0.91
C GLN A 38 21.43 -1.48 0.58
N SER A 39 21.25 -1.11 -0.69
CA SER A 39 19.97 -0.63 -1.24
C SER A 39 19.53 -1.52 -2.39
N GLN A 40 18.30 -2.02 -2.36
CA GLN A 40 17.70 -2.86 -3.39
C GLN A 40 16.51 -2.14 -4.02
N LYS A 41 16.38 -2.23 -5.34
CA LYS A 41 15.29 -1.62 -6.10
C LYS A 41 14.36 -2.70 -6.63
N ILE A 42 13.07 -2.55 -6.38
CA ILE A 42 12.02 -3.40 -6.96
C ILE A 42 11.73 -2.89 -8.39
N PRO A 43 11.86 -3.74 -9.42
CA PRO A 43 11.50 -3.36 -10.79
C PRO A 43 9.98 -3.16 -10.91
N ARG A 44 9.56 -2.26 -11.81
CA ARG A 44 8.12 -1.97 -12.04
C ARG A 44 7.33 -3.21 -12.48
N GLU A 45 7.97 -4.10 -13.22
CA GLU A 45 7.41 -5.37 -13.68
C GLU A 45 8.36 -6.49 -13.23
N PRO A 46 8.20 -7.01 -12.01
CA PRO A 46 9.06 -8.07 -11.49
C PRO A 46 8.79 -9.37 -12.22
N ARG A 47 9.86 -10.00 -12.72
CA ARG A 47 9.82 -11.38 -13.22
C ARG A 47 9.67 -12.37 -12.06
N PRO A 48 9.16 -13.59 -12.31
CA PRO A 48 9.18 -14.65 -11.31
C PRO A 48 10.60 -14.84 -10.74
N GLY A 49 10.75 -14.93 -9.43
CA GLY A 49 12.05 -15.10 -8.78
C GLY A 49 12.79 -13.81 -8.39
N GLU A 50 12.32 -12.63 -8.84
CA GLU A 50 13.03 -11.37 -8.53
C GLU A 50 12.96 -10.99 -7.05
N PHE A 51 11.85 -11.26 -6.37
CA PHE A 51 11.71 -11.01 -4.94
C PHE A 51 12.63 -11.92 -4.11
N GLU A 52 12.76 -13.20 -4.48
CA GLU A 52 13.69 -14.13 -3.86
C GLU A 52 15.15 -13.69 -4.05
N LYS A 53 15.49 -13.12 -5.22
CA LYS A 53 16.83 -12.53 -5.46
C LYS A 53 17.09 -11.32 -4.57
N ILE A 54 16.09 -10.48 -4.32
CA ILE A 54 16.21 -9.34 -3.41
C ILE A 54 16.51 -9.84 -2.00
N ILE A 55 15.74 -10.81 -1.48
CA ILE A 55 15.98 -11.39 -0.15
C ILE A 55 17.39 -12.01 -0.07
N LYS A 56 17.80 -12.79 -1.08
CA LYS A 56 19.15 -13.36 -1.12
C LYS A 56 20.25 -12.30 -1.08
N ARG A 57 20.06 -11.17 -1.77
CA ARG A 57 21.00 -10.04 -1.73
C ARG A 57 21.06 -9.39 -0.35
N LEU A 58 19.92 -9.20 0.31
CA LEU A 58 19.90 -8.68 1.69
C LEU A 58 20.65 -9.61 2.67
N LEU A 59 20.58 -10.92 2.46
CA LEU A 59 21.31 -11.92 3.26
C LEU A 59 22.82 -11.89 3.06
N GLU A 60 23.34 -11.24 2.00
CA GLU A 60 24.79 -11.03 1.80
C GLU A 60 25.39 -10.12 2.89
N THR A 61 24.53 -9.37 3.61
CA THR A 61 24.92 -8.48 4.71
C THR A 61 24.31 -8.95 6.05
N PRO A 62 24.80 -10.04 6.66
CA PRO A 62 24.16 -10.67 7.83
C PRO A 62 24.15 -9.80 9.10
N ASN A 63 25.07 -8.81 9.18
CA ASN A 63 25.10 -7.85 10.29
C ASN A 63 23.96 -6.82 10.20
N ALA A 64 23.38 -6.62 9.02
CA ALA A 64 22.31 -5.66 8.79
C ALA A 64 20.95 -6.37 8.85
N ARG A 65 20.35 -6.39 10.05
CA ARG A 65 19.05 -7.04 10.27
C ARG A 65 17.85 -6.14 9.97
N ALA A 66 18.01 -4.82 10.09
CA ALA A 66 16.92 -3.87 9.85
C ALA A 66 16.75 -3.60 8.35
N VAL A 67 15.53 -3.75 7.83
CA VAL A 67 15.18 -3.52 6.43
C VAL A 67 14.07 -2.49 6.34
N ILE A 68 14.38 -1.34 5.72
CA ILE A 68 13.42 -0.26 5.49
C ILE A 68 12.80 -0.44 4.10
N MET A 69 11.48 -0.56 4.04
CA MET A 69 10.75 -0.82 2.81
C MET A 69 9.87 0.37 2.41
N PHE A 70 10.20 0.94 1.26
CA PHE A 70 9.38 1.91 0.53
C PHE A 70 8.78 1.23 -0.70
N ALA A 71 7.67 0.55 -0.50
CA ALA A 71 7.01 -0.25 -1.54
C ALA A 71 5.49 -0.15 -1.41
N ASN A 72 4.77 -0.50 -2.47
CA ASN A 72 3.32 -0.59 -2.43
C ASN A 72 2.87 -1.87 -1.70
N GLU A 73 1.57 -2.00 -1.47
CA GLU A 73 0.96 -3.14 -0.79
C GLU A 73 1.33 -4.50 -1.41
N ASP A 74 1.23 -4.62 -2.75
CA ASP A 74 1.49 -5.87 -3.48
C ASP A 74 2.96 -6.30 -3.40
N ASP A 75 3.88 -5.35 -3.53
CA ASP A 75 5.31 -5.60 -3.48
C ASP A 75 5.75 -6.02 -2.07
N ILE A 76 5.19 -5.40 -1.02
CA ILE A 76 5.46 -5.79 0.37
C ILE A 76 5.00 -7.22 0.60
N ARG A 77 3.78 -7.56 0.17
CA ARG A 77 3.26 -8.93 0.27
C ARG A 77 4.20 -9.94 -0.37
N ARG A 78 4.66 -9.66 -1.59
CA ARG A 78 5.55 -10.55 -2.36
C ARG A 78 6.95 -10.66 -1.74
N ILE A 79 7.48 -9.59 -1.15
CA ILE A 79 8.73 -9.61 -0.39
C ILE A 79 8.60 -10.52 0.85
N LEU A 80 7.53 -10.35 1.63
CA LEU A 80 7.28 -11.19 2.82
C LEU A 80 7.06 -12.66 2.44
N GLU A 81 6.35 -12.92 1.34
CA GLU A 81 6.19 -14.27 0.79
C GLU A 81 7.54 -14.88 0.37
N ALA A 82 8.39 -14.11 -0.30
CA ALA A 82 9.73 -14.57 -0.69
C ALA A 82 10.62 -14.86 0.53
N ALA A 83 10.56 -14.01 1.56
CA ALA A 83 11.27 -14.24 2.83
C ALA A 83 10.76 -15.51 3.55
N LYS A 84 9.44 -15.74 3.54
CA LYS A 84 8.81 -16.98 4.04
C LYS A 84 9.32 -18.21 3.30
N LYS A 85 9.32 -18.19 1.96
CA LYS A 85 9.82 -19.29 1.13
C LYS A 85 11.29 -19.62 1.39
N LEU A 86 12.09 -18.63 1.77
CA LEU A 86 13.49 -18.79 2.11
C LEU A 86 13.73 -19.07 3.60
N ASN A 87 12.67 -19.34 4.39
CA ASN A 87 12.72 -19.63 5.82
C ASN A 87 13.44 -18.55 6.65
N GLN A 88 13.29 -17.28 6.28
CA GLN A 88 13.92 -16.15 6.98
C GLN A 88 13.02 -15.54 8.07
N SER A 89 12.27 -16.39 8.78
CA SER A 89 11.44 -15.95 9.91
C SER A 89 12.31 -15.46 11.06
N GLY A 90 11.97 -14.31 11.64
CA GLY A 90 12.71 -13.69 12.75
C GLY A 90 14.11 -13.16 12.42
N HIS A 91 14.59 -13.31 11.18
CA HIS A 91 15.90 -12.79 10.77
C HIS A 91 15.88 -11.26 10.67
N PHE A 92 14.95 -10.75 9.85
CA PHE A 92 14.83 -9.33 9.52
C PHE A 92 13.91 -8.59 10.48
N LEU A 93 14.25 -7.34 10.77
CA LEU A 93 13.38 -6.37 11.42
C LEU A 93 12.85 -5.42 10.36
N TRP A 94 11.56 -5.53 10.08
CA TRP A 94 10.96 -4.77 9.00
C TRP A 94 10.47 -3.40 9.44
N ILE A 95 10.80 -2.38 8.65
CA ILE A 95 10.33 -1.01 8.83
C ILE A 95 9.55 -0.61 7.58
N GLY A 96 8.23 -0.46 7.71
CA GLY A 96 7.32 -0.18 6.61
C GLY A 96 6.75 1.24 6.61
N SER A 97 6.35 1.72 5.43
CA SER A 97 5.55 2.93 5.28
C SER A 97 4.06 2.70 5.62
N ASP A 98 3.24 3.71 5.37
CA ASP A 98 1.78 3.68 5.57
C ASP A 98 1.06 2.68 4.66
N SER A 99 1.69 2.32 3.53
CA SER A 99 1.22 1.27 2.61
C SER A 99 1.15 -0.11 3.26
N TRP A 100 1.92 -0.32 4.34
CA TRP A 100 1.78 -1.49 5.22
C TRP A 100 0.96 -1.15 6.46
N GLY A 101 1.32 -0.12 7.22
CA GLY A 101 0.75 0.15 8.54
C GLY A 101 -0.77 0.40 8.58
N SER A 102 -1.38 0.73 7.43
CA SER A 102 -2.82 0.96 7.33
C SER A 102 -3.66 -0.21 6.81
N LYS A 103 -3.03 -1.34 6.45
CA LYS A 103 -3.71 -2.45 5.75
C LYS A 103 -3.21 -3.81 6.23
N ILE A 104 -4.13 -4.76 6.34
CA ILE A 104 -3.80 -6.15 6.70
C ILE A 104 -3.32 -6.99 5.51
N ALA A 105 -3.70 -6.61 4.29
CA ALA A 105 -3.45 -7.38 3.07
C ALA A 105 -1.97 -7.73 2.80
N PRO A 106 -0.97 -6.85 3.07
CA PRO A 106 0.44 -7.22 2.94
C PRO A 106 0.88 -8.38 3.82
N VAL A 107 0.23 -8.57 4.97
CA VAL A 107 0.66 -9.51 6.03
C VAL A 107 -0.11 -10.82 5.99
N TYR A 108 -1.29 -10.83 5.39
CA TYR A 108 -2.22 -11.96 5.44
C TYR A 108 -1.58 -13.28 4.92
N GLN A 109 -1.48 -14.29 5.79
CA GLN A 109 -0.79 -15.59 5.62
C GLN A 109 0.75 -15.57 5.69
N GLN A 110 1.36 -14.44 6.02
CA GLN A 110 2.80 -14.24 6.24
C GLN A 110 3.07 -13.55 7.59
N GLU A 111 2.16 -13.72 8.57
CA GLU A 111 2.18 -13.05 9.87
C GLU A 111 3.49 -13.31 10.63
N GLU A 112 3.99 -14.54 10.59
CA GLU A 112 5.24 -14.97 11.24
C GLU A 112 6.48 -14.21 10.74
N ILE A 113 6.50 -13.79 9.46
CA ILE A 113 7.61 -13.03 8.89
C ILE A 113 7.49 -11.55 9.24
N ALA A 114 6.25 -11.06 9.35
CA ALA A 114 5.91 -9.69 9.68
C ALA A 114 5.98 -9.39 11.19
N GLU A 115 6.18 -10.40 12.03
CA GLU A 115 6.21 -10.25 13.47
C GLU A 115 7.31 -9.25 13.91
N GLY A 116 6.94 -8.31 14.77
CA GLY A 116 7.86 -7.26 15.23
C GLY A 116 8.10 -6.11 14.23
N ALA A 117 7.40 -6.09 13.09
CA ALA A 117 7.50 -4.99 12.14
C ALA A 117 7.04 -3.64 12.74
N VAL A 118 7.78 -2.59 12.42
CA VAL A 118 7.45 -1.21 12.79
C VAL A 118 6.93 -0.51 11.54
N THR A 119 5.76 0.12 11.62
CA THR A 119 5.20 0.86 10.48
C THR A 119 4.89 2.30 10.85
N ILE A 120 4.99 3.19 9.87
CA ILE A 120 4.67 4.60 10.03
C ILE A 120 3.27 4.84 9.47
N LEU A 121 2.39 5.38 10.29
CA LEU A 121 1.05 5.79 9.87
C LEU A 121 0.87 7.28 10.15
N PRO A 122 0.52 8.10 9.14
CA PRO A 122 0.14 9.48 9.37
C PRO A 122 -1.03 9.56 10.35
N LYS A 123 -1.00 10.55 11.25
CA LYS A 123 -2.12 10.79 12.18
C LYS A 123 -3.38 11.11 11.37
N ARG A 124 -4.42 10.31 11.56
CA ARG A 124 -5.74 10.52 10.94
C ARG A 124 -6.72 11.00 12.02
N ALA A 125 -7.56 11.96 11.67
CA ALA A 125 -8.66 12.41 12.50
C ALA A 125 -9.98 12.16 11.75
N SER A 126 -11.01 11.70 12.46
CA SER A 126 -12.35 11.67 11.90
C SER A 126 -12.86 13.10 11.73
N ILE A 127 -13.59 13.33 10.64
CA ILE A 127 -14.27 14.60 10.41
C ILE A 127 -15.76 14.30 10.49
N ASP A 128 -16.38 14.55 11.64
CA ASP A 128 -17.77 14.15 11.89
C ASP A 128 -18.75 14.72 10.86
N GLY A 129 -18.47 15.93 10.35
CA GLY A 129 -19.26 16.54 9.29
C GLY A 129 -19.20 15.75 7.97
N PHE A 130 -18.03 15.21 7.63
CA PHE A 130 -17.85 14.35 6.47
C PHE A 130 -18.57 13.01 6.67
N ASP A 131 -18.46 12.42 7.85
CA ASP A 131 -19.14 11.16 8.18
C ASP A 131 -20.66 11.30 8.07
N ARG A 132 -21.23 12.38 8.63
CA ARG A 132 -22.66 12.69 8.48
C ARG A 132 -23.04 12.89 7.02
N TYR A 133 -22.27 13.69 6.28
CA TYR A 133 -22.52 13.96 4.86
C TYR A 133 -22.49 12.67 4.02
N PHE A 134 -21.52 11.80 4.25
CA PHE A 134 -21.30 10.58 3.48
C PHE A 134 -22.39 9.54 3.80
N ARG A 135 -22.71 9.34 5.09
CA ARG A 135 -23.77 8.41 5.53
C ARG A 135 -25.17 8.84 5.10
N SER A 136 -25.42 10.15 4.92
CA SER A 136 -26.71 10.64 4.45
C SER A 136 -26.92 10.48 2.93
N ARG A 137 -25.92 10.01 2.17
CA ARG A 137 -26.05 9.84 0.71
C ARG A 137 -26.86 8.59 0.39
N THR A 138 -27.80 8.74 -0.53
CA THR A 138 -28.62 7.67 -1.10
C THR A 138 -28.62 7.79 -2.62
N LEU A 139 -28.99 6.71 -3.30
CA LEU A 139 -29.11 6.70 -4.76
C LEU A 139 -30.09 7.76 -5.29
N ALA A 140 -31.09 8.13 -4.49
CA ALA A 140 -32.05 9.18 -4.84
C ALA A 140 -31.44 10.59 -4.76
N ASN A 141 -30.57 10.85 -3.77
CA ASN A 141 -30.09 12.18 -3.44
C ASN A 141 -28.65 12.48 -3.92
N ASN A 142 -27.95 11.52 -4.53
CA ASN A 142 -26.57 11.66 -4.98
C ASN A 142 -26.40 11.40 -6.49
N ARG A 143 -27.16 12.13 -7.32
CA ARG A 143 -27.09 12.01 -8.79
C ARG A 143 -25.85 12.65 -9.42
N ARG A 144 -25.10 13.46 -8.66
CA ARG A 144 -23.90 14.16 -9.14
C ARG A 144 -22.70 13.21 -9.31
N ASN A 145 -22.59 12.19 -8.46
CA ASN A 145 -21.50 11.23 -8.53
C ASN A 145 -21.92 10.05 -9.42
N VAL A 146 -21.39 10.00 -10.64
CA VAL A 146 -21.70 8.97 -11.64
C VAL A 146 -21.27 7.57 -11.22
N TRP A 147 -20.28 7.46 -10.33
CA TRP A 147 -19.78 6.19 -9.78
C TRP A 147 -20.56 5.71 -8.56
N PHE A 148 -21.51 6.52 -8.05
CA PHE A 148 -22.22 6.17 -6.81
C PHE A 148 -23.16 4.97 -6.97
N ALA A 149 -23.71 4.77 -8.18
CA ALA A 149 -24.51 3.60 -8.49
C ALA A 149 -23.67 2.31 -8.44
N GLU A 150 -22.51 2.31 -9.11
CA GLU A 150 -21.56 1.20 -9.12
C GLU A 150 -21.05 0.88 -7.71
N PHE A 151 -20.61 1.89 -6.97
CA PHE A 151 -20.22 1.75 -5.56
C PHE A 151 -21.30 1.09 -4.71
N TRP A 152 -22.57 1.47 -4.90
CA TRP A 152 -23.69 0.91 -4.12
C TRP A 152 -23.93 -0.56 -4.44
N GLU A 153 -23.85 -0.94 -5.72
CA GLU A 153 -23.99 -2.34 -6.14
C GLU A 153 -22.88 -3.23 -5.55
N GLU A 154 -21.62 -2.80 -5.65
CA GLU A 154 -20.48 -3.56 -5.14
C GLU A 154 -20.49 -3.66 -3.62
N ASN A 155 -20.71 -2.54 -2.91
CA ASN A 155 -20.61 -2.51 -1.46
C ASN A 155 -21.78 -3.21 -0.76
N PHE A 156 -22.97 -3.22 -1.37
CA PHE A 156 -24.17 -3.86 -0.79
C PHE A 156 -24.55 -5.18 -1.47
N GLY A 157 -23.79 -5.63 -2.48
CA GLY A 157 -24.03 -6.88 -3.20
C GLY A 157 -25.41 -6.94 -3.88
N CYS A 158 -25.85 -5.83 -4.47
CA CYS A 158 -27.18 -5.70 -5.07
C CYS A 158 -27.11 -5.13 -6.49
N LYS A 159 -28.22 -5.18 -7.25
CA LYS A 159 -28.31 -4.59 -8.59
C LYS A 159 -29.42 -3.53 -8.74
N LEU A 160 -29.08 -2.41 -9.37
CA LEU A 160 -29.94 -1.27 -9.66
C LEU A 160 -30.64 -1.47 -11.00
N GLY A 161 -31.96 -1.66 -10.97
CA GLY A 161 -32.77 -1.84 -12.18
C GLY A 161 -32.71 -3.26 -12.74
N SER A 162 -33.51 -4.18 -12.16
CA SER A 162 -33.83 -5.44 -12.85
C SER A 162 -34.98 -5.20 -13.83
N HIS A 163 -34.66 -4.98 -15.11
CA HIS A 163 -35.58 -5.24 -16.22
C HIS A 163 -35.15 -6.52 -16.92
N GLY A 164 -35.44 -7.67 -16.30
CA GLY A 164 -35.18 -8.96 -16.95
C GLY A 164 -35.41 -10.15 -16.03
N LYS A 165 -36.56 -10.82 -16.26
CA LYS A 165 -37.00 -12.16 -15.83
C LYS A 165 -36.62 -12.64 -14.42
N ARG A 166 -37.66 -12.98 -13.63
CA ARG A 166 -37.61 -13.78 -12.39
C ARG A 166 -36.85 -15.09 -12.63
N ASN A 167 -35.52 -15.09 -12.51
CA ASN A 167 -34.65 -16.25 -12.31
C ASN A 167 -33.20 -15.82 -12.07
N SER A 168 -32.98 -15.02 -11.03
CA SER A 168 -31.64 -14.72 -10.54
C SER A 168 -31.73 -14.42 -9.05
N HIS A 169 -30.95 -15.13 -8.23
CA HIS A 169 -30.84 -14.95 -6.77
C HIS A 169 -30.25 -13.57 -6.35
N ILE A 170 -30.22 -12.59 -7.25
CA ILE A 170 -29.59 -11.29 -7.04
C ILE A 170 -30.56 -10.34 -6.32
N LYS A 171 -30.12 -9.84 -5.16
CA LYS A 171 -30.86 -8.89 -4.33
C LYS A 171 -31.01 -7.54 -5.07
N LYS A 172 -32.21 -6.98 -5.03
CA LYS A 172 -32.47 -5.65 -5.56
C LYS A 172 -31.93 -4.58 -4.59
N CYS A 173 -31.30 -3.54 -5.14
CA CYS A 173 -31.11 -2.27 -4.44
C CYS A 173 -32.42 -1.45 -4.48
#